data_AF-A0A6A6G208-F1
#
_entry.id   AF-A0A6A6G208-F1
#
_cell.length_a   1.000
_cell.length_b   1.000
_cell.length_c   1.000
_cell.angle_alpha   90.00
_cell.angle_beta   90.00
_cell.angle_gamma   90.00
#
_symmetry.space_group_name_H-M   'P 1'
#
loop_
_entity.id
_entity.type
_entity.pdbx_description
1 polymer ?
#
loop_
_entity_poly.entity_id
_entity_poly.type
_entity_poly.pdbx_seq_one_letter_code
_entity_poly.pdbx_strand_id
1 'polypeptide(L)'
;MPPKFTDRLMSLDPQGFKAATQHPWLRLIGQGKLPQDAQLQWLQQDRIYALSYVAFVASLLAKVSIPTTSERLTTLEWRIADMLIEALDNIRRELGMFESILKKHFDWGMTQETPKASTTTRIYQQLFAAATTSNAPLVIGLAALWGTERCYLESWRFAKQQTSASTSPKTGYDVVGQVLIPNWTSTEFESFVNDIGSLLDELVASSSTTEEDIGRCEEMWRQVLWCEERFWPEVKLPEEGAASEQRTNQ
;
A
#
# COMPACT_ATOMS: atom_id res chain seq x y z
N MET A 1 9.51 -26.81 11.22
CA MET A 1 10.20 -25.76 10.46
C MET A 1 10.27 -24.52 11.34
N PRO A 2 11.34 -23.73 11.31
CA PRO A 2 11.37 -22.43 12.00
C PRO A 2 10.24 -21.54 11.48
N PRO A 3 9.69 -20.63 12.31
CA PRO A 3 8.63 -19.72 11.89
C PRO A 3 9.13 -18.80 10.77
N LYS A 4 8.24 -18.44 9.84
CA LYS A 4 8.55 -17.51 8.75
C LYS A 4 8.85 -16.12 9.31
N PHE A 5 9.73 -15.39 8.65
CA PHE A 5 10.07 -14.02 9.08
C PHE A 5 8.88 -13.08 8.90
N THR A 6 8.10 -13.25 7.84
CA THR A 6 6.84 -12.54 7.63
C THR A 6 5.83 -12.76 8.77
N ASP A 7 5.70 -13.98 9.29
CA ASP A 7 4.87 -14.27 10.48
C ASP A 7 5.38 -13.52 11.72
N ARG A 8 6.72 -13.46 11.89
CA ARG A 8 7.36 -12.66 12.95
C ARG A 8 6.99 -11.18 12.79
N LEU A 9 7.12 -10.58 11.61
CA LEU A 9 6.73 -9.18 11.36
C LEU A 9 5.27 -8.93 11.73
N MET A 10 4.35 -9.79 11.29
CA MET A 10 2.93 -9.68 11.61
C MET A 10 2.64 -9.72 13.13
N SER A 11 3.47 -10.43 13.90
CA SER A 11 3.32 -10.53 15.36
C SER A 11 3.87 -9.34 16.15
N LEU A 12 4.71 -8.50 15.54
CA LEU A 12 5.42 -7.42 16.24
C LEU A 12 4.50 -6.27 16.68
N ASP A 13 3.55 -5.90 15.82
CA ASP A 13 2.61 -4.82 16.11
C ASP A 13 1.23 -5.08 15.48
N PRO A 14 0.44 -6.02 16.03
CA PRO A 14 -0.90 -6.31 15.51
C PRO A 14 -1.87 -5.13 15.59
N GLN A 15 -1.68 -4.22 16.57
CA GLN A 15 -2.53 -3.05 16.73
C GLN A 15 -2.18 -1.96 15.71
N GLY A 16 -0.90 -1.70 15.48
CA GLY A 16 -0.43 -0.82 14.41
C GLY A 16 -0.88 -1.32 13.04
N PHE A 17 -0.78 -2.64 12.77
CA PHE A 17 -1.30 -3.22 11.53
C PHE A 17 -2.80 -3.02 11.37
N LYS A 18 -3.58 -3.21 12.45
CA LYS A 18 -5.02 -2.94 12.42
C LYS A 18 -5.32 -1.46 12.17
N ALA A 19 -4.60 -0.54 12.81
CA ALA A 19 -4.79 0.90 12.62
C ALA A 19 -4.45 1.34 11.19
N ALA A 20 -3.36 0.81 10.63
CA ALA A 20 -2.91 1.02 9.27
C ALA A 20 -3.94 0.56 8.22
N THR A 21 -4.67 -0.53 8.49
CA THR A 21 -5.48 -1.24 7.48
C THR A 21 -6.99 -1.14 7.68
N GLN A 22 -7.45 -0.65 8.84
CA GLN A 22 -8.87 -0.52 9.17
C GLN A 22 -9.27 0.93 9.48
N HIS A 23 -8.78 1.85 8.65
CA HIS A 23 -8.99 3.29 8.82
C HIS A 23 -10.46 3.72 8.55
N PRO A 24 -11.00 4.74 9.25
CA PRO A 24 -12.33 5.27 8.98
C PRO A 24 -12.57 5.68 7.51
N TRP A 25 -11.53 6.19 6.83
CA TRP A 25 -11.58 6.51 5.40
C TRP A 25 -11.89 5.26 4.56
N LEU A 26 -11.20 4.15 4.81
CA LEU A 26 -11.42 2.86 4.13
C LEU A 26 -12.84 2.32 4.39
N ARG A 27 -13.36 2.58 5.60
CA ARG A 27 -14.74 2.23 5.92
C ARG A 27 -15.74 3.01 5.08
N LEU A 28 -15.58 4.33 5.00
CA LEU A 28 -16.51 5.19 4.27
C LEU A 28 -16.44 4.98 2.76
N ILE A 29 -15.25 4.79 2.19
CA ILE A 29 -15.11 4.51 0.75
C ILE A 29 -15.76 3.17 0.39
N GLY A 30 -15.58 2.13 1.21
CA GLY A 30 -16.22 0.83 1.02
C GLY A 30 -17.76 0.89 1.12
N GLN A 31 -18.29 1.78 1.97
CA GLN A 31 -19.73 2.01 2.08
C GLN A 31 -20.31 2.92 0.99
N GLY A 32 -19.46 3.53 0.15
CA GLY A 32 -19.87 4.54 -0.84
C GLY A 32 -20.31 5.88 -0.21
N LYS A 33 -19.84 6.19 1.00
CA LYS A 33 -20.22 7.40 1.77
C LYS A 33 -19.15 8.50 1.77
N LEU A 34 -18.04 8.28 1.09
CA LEU A 34 -16.92 9.23 1.07
C LEU A 34 -17.20 10.40 0.10
N PRO A 35 -17.07 11.68 0.51
CA PRO A 35 -17.23 12.82 -0.38
C PRO A 35 -16.26 12.79 -1.58
N GLN A 36 -16.67 13.39 -2.70
CA GLN A 36 -15.87 13.41 -3.94
C GLN A 36 -14.50 14.07 -3.73
N ASP A 37 -14.43 15.17 -2.97
CA ASP A 37 -13.15 15.86 -2.67
C ASP A 37 -12.19 14.99 -1.86
N ALA A 38 -12.70 14.18 -0.93
CA ALA A 38 -11.89 13.28 -0.14
C ALA A 38 -11.36 12.09 -0.97
N GLN A 39 -12.13 11.64 -1.97
CA GLN A 39 -11.66 10.67 -2.96
C GLN A 39 -10.57 11.27 -3.86
N LEU A 40 -10.78 12.49 -4.35
CA LEU A 40 -9.79 13.20 -5.17
C LEU A 40 -8.48 13.43 -4.42
N GLN A 41 -8.57 13.88 -3.16
CA GLN A 41 -7.40 14.12 -2.32
C GLN A 41 -6.55 12.86 -2.16
N TRP A 42 -7.16 11.73 -1.83
CA TRP A 42 -6.46 10.45 -1.76
C TRP A 42 -5.86 10.07 -3.12
N LEU A 43 -6.66 10.10 -4.19
CA LEU A 43 -6.25 9.70 -5.53
C LEU A 43 -5.02 10.47 -6.05
N GLN A 44 -4.96 11.77 -5.75
CA GLN A 44 -3.81 12.61 -6.09
C GLN A 44 -2.55 12.22 -5.30
N GLN A 45 -2.68 11.97 -3.99
CA GLN A 45 -1.54 11.61 -3.15
C GLN A 45 -1.05 10.19 -3.44
N ASP A 46 -1.95 9.24 -3.68
CA ASP A 46 -1.64 7.86 -4.03
C ASP A 46 -0.94 7.77 -5.39
N ARG A 47 -1.33 8.61 -6.36
CA ARG A 47 -0.58 8.76 -7.61
C ARG A 47 0.85 9.27 -7.39
N ILE A 48 1.07 10.25 -6.52
CA ILE A 48 2.42 10.76 -6.21
C ILE A 48 3.26 9.70 -5.48
N TYR A 49 2.64 8.97 -4.56
CA TYR A 49 3.24 7.79 -3.92
C TYR A 49 3.66 6.75 -4.97
N ALA A 50 2.77 6.36 -5.88
CA ALA A 50 3.04 5.40 -6.96
C ALA A 50 4.19 5.84 -7.88
N LEU A 51 4.30 7.13 -8.20
CA LEU A 51 5.45 7.66 -8.94
C LEU A 51 6.78 7.47 -8.18
N SER A 52 6.74 7.56 -6.85
CA SER A 52 7.91 7.37 -5.99
C SER A 52 8.24 5.88 -5.82
N TYR A 53 7.22 5.03 -5.79
CA TYR A 53 7.35 3.58 -5.79
C TYR A 53 8.11 3.07 -7.03
N VAL A 54 7.91 3.66 -8.21
CA VAL A 54 8.69 3.31 -9.42
C VAL A 54 10.20 3.47 -9.18
N ALA A 55 10.62 4.62 -8.64
CA ALA A 55 12.03 4.88 -8.36
C ALA A 55 12.59 3.96 -7.26
N PHE A 56 11.77 3.68 -6.25
CA PHE A 56 12.08 2.74 -5.17
C PHE A 56 12.37 1.34 -5.71
N VAL A 57 11.44 0.74 -6.44
CA VAL A 57 11.57 -0.63 -6.97
C VAL A 57 12.70 -0.73 -7.99
N ALA A 58 12.86 0.26 -8.87
CA ALA A 58 14.00 0.30 -9.79
C ALA A 58 15.35 0.35 -9.04
N SER A 59 15.41 1.07 -7.91
CA SER A 59 16.62 1.12 -7.07
C SER A 59 16.89 -0.20 -6.36
N LEU A 60 15.85 -0.95 -5.96
CA LEU A 60 16.01 -2.32 -5.46
C LEU A 60 16.52 -3.24 -6.56
N LEU A 61 15.95 -3.17 -7.76
CA LEU A 61 16.35 -4.00 -8.90
C LEU A 61 17.83 -3.76 -9.25
N ALA A 62 18.28 -2.51 -9.22
CA ALA A 62 19.68 -2.16 -9.47
C ALA A 62 20.66 -2.75 -8.42
N LYS A 63 20.18 -3.16 -7.25
CA LYS A 63 21.00 -3.78 -6.18
C LYS A 63 21.06 -5.30 -6.30
N VAL A 64 20.24 -5.91 -7.15
CA VAL A 64 20.24 -7.36 -7.34
C VAL A 64 21.44 -7.78 -8.18
N SER A 65 22.32 -8.58 -7.61
CA SER A 65 23.48 -9.12 -8.32
C SER A 65 23.13 -10.45 -8.98
N ILE A 66 22.72 -10.42 -10.25
CA ILE A 66 22.34 -11.62 -11.00
C ILE A 66 23.57 -12.53 -11.24
N PRO A 67 23.54 -13.81 -10.79
CA PRO A 67 24.63 -14.75 -11.05
C PRO A 67 24.83 -15.05 -12.54
N THR A 68 26.07 -15.21 -12.98
CA THR A 68 26.43 -15.55 -14.37
C THR A 68 26.50 -17.06 -14.64
N THR A 69 26.00 -17.89 -13.71
CA THR A 69 26.05 -19.35 -13.78
C THR A 69 24.97 -19.91 -14.73
N SER A 70 25.09 -21.19 -15.11
CA SER A 70 24.08 -21.87 -15.94
C SER A 70 22.72 -21.99 -15.23
N GLU A 71 22.75 -22.15 -13.91
CA GLU A 71 21.55 -22.34 -13.08
C GLU A 71 20.92 -21.03 -12.61
N ARG A 72 21.33 -19.88 -13.15
CA ARG A 72 20.91 -18.56 -12.66
C ARG A 72 19.40 -18.39 -12.52
N LEU A 73 18.61 -19.02 -13.39
CA LEU A 73 17.14 -18.92 -13.41
C LEU A 73 16.48 -19.45 -12.13
N THR A 74 17.16 -20.31 -11.38
CA THR A 74 16.65 -20.86 -10.11
C THR A 74 17.17 -20.12 -8.88
N THR A 75 18.11 -19.19 -9.07
CA THR A 75 18.73 -18.44 -7.97
C THR A 75 17.72 -17.49 -7.31
N LEU A 76 17.93 -17.21 -6.03
CA LEU A 76 17.09 -16.28 -5.29
C LEU A 76 17.17 -14.87 -5.90
N GLU A 77 18.37 -14.45 -6.32
CA GLU A 77 18.62 -13.17 -6.96
C GLU A 77 17.83 -13.02 -8.26
N TRP A 78 17.80 -14.06 -9.12
CA TRP A 78 17.01 -14.02 -10.35
C TRP A 78 15.52 -13.90 -10.08
N ARG A 79 14.99 -14.70 -9.13
CA ARG A 79 13.57 -14.64 -8.76
C ARG A 79 13.18 -13.29 -8.14
N ILE A 80 14.05 -12.69 -7.34
CA ILE A 80 13.85 -11.32 -6.82
C ILE A 80 13.85 -10.31 -7.98
N ALA A 81 14.78 -10.41 -8.93
CA ALA A 81 14.80 -9.51 -10.09
C ALA A 81 13.51 -9.62 -10.91
N ASP A 82 13.04 -10.83 -11.19
CA ASP A 82 11.78 -11.07 -11.91
C ASP A 82 10.58 -10.46 -11.17
N MET A 83 10.49 -10.66 -9.84
CA MET A 83 9.42 -10.08 -9.02
C MET A 83 9.46 -8.54 -9.03
N LEU A 84 10.65 -7.93 -8.95
CA LEU A 84 10.77 -6.46 -8.99
C LEU A 84 10.42 -5.90 -10.38
N ILE A 85 10.69 -6.63 -11.46
CA ILE A 85 10.24 -6.26 -12.81
C ILE A 85 8.70 -6.33 -12.90
N GLU A 86 8.10 -7.39 -12.35
CA GLU A 86 6.65 -7.52 -12.28
C GLU A 86 6.03 -6.36 -11.48
N ALA A 87 6.62 -5.99 -10.34
CA ALA A 87 6.21 -4.84 -9.53
C ALA A 87 6.21 -3.52 -10.33
N LEU A 88 7.24 -3.30 -11.15
CA LEU A 88 7.32 -2.13 -12.05
C LEU A 88 6.25 -2.15 -13.14
N ASP A 89 5.94 -3.31 -13.71
CA ASP A 89 4.86 -3.46 -14.68
C ASP A 89 3.49 -3.26 -14.03
N ASN A 90 3.30 -3.71 -12.79
CA ASN A 90 2.07 -3.54 -12.02
C ASN A 90 1.82 -2.05 -11.74
N ILE A 91 2.78 -1.36 -11.12
CA ILE A 91 2.62 0.06 -10.78
C ILE A 91 2.47 0.95 -12.02
N ARG A 92 3.08 0.58 -13.17
CA ARG A 92 2.86 1.29 -14.45
C ARG A 92 1.40 1.22 -14.88
N ARG A 93 0.75 0.05 -14.76
CA ARG A 93 -0.67 -0.11 -15.08
C ARG A 93 -1.54 0.69 -14.13
N GLU A 94 -1.22 0.69 -12.83
CA GLU A 94 -1.93 1.46 -11.81
C GLU A 94 -1.83 2.97 -12.03
N LEU A 95 -0.66 3.49 -12.41
CA LEU A 95 -0.51 4.89 -12.79
C LEU A 95 -1.43 5.26 -13.97
N GLY A 96 -1.51 4.41 -14.99
CA GLY A 96 -2.45 4.59 -16.10
C GLY A 96 -3.92 4.54 -15.66
N MET A 97 -4.26 3.65 -14.73
CA MET A 97 -5.58 3.56 -14.10
C MET A 97 -5.92 4.85 -13.35
N PHE A 98 -5.04 5.33 -12.47
CA PHE A 98 -5.23 6.57 -11.71
C PHE A 98 -5.48 7.77 -12.63
N GLU A 99 -4.66 7.92 -13.67
CA GLU A 99 -4.79 9.01 -14.63
C GLU A 99 -6.09 8.94 -15.45
N SER A 100 -6.55 7.74 -15.78
CA SER A 100 -7.84 7.51 -16.44
C SER A 100 -9.01 7.93 -15.54
N ILE A 101 -8.96 7.57 -14.25
CA ILE A 101 -9.98 7.97 -13.27
C ILE A 101 -9.99 9.50 -13.10
N LEU A 102 -8.82 10.10 -12.93
CA LEU A 102 -8.65 11.55 -12.80
C LEU A 102 -9.23 12.32 -14.00
N LYS A 103 -8.96 11.88 -15.23
CA LYS A 103 -9.50 12.50 -16.45
C LYS A 103 -11.01 12.37 -16.57
N LYS A 104 -11.57 11.19 -16.24
CA LYS A 104 -12.99 10.89 -16.45
C LYS A 104 -13.91 11.48 -15.39
N HIS A 105 -13.42 11.64 -14.16
CA HIS A 105 -14.27 11.95 -13.00
C HIS A 105 -13.89 13.25 -12.27
N PHE A 106 -12.75 13.86 -12.59
CA PHE A 106 -12.20 15.00 -11.84
C PHE A 106 -11.55 16.07 -12.74
N ASP A 107 -11.89 16.10 -14.04
CA ASP A 107 -11.45 17.11 -15.01
C ASP A 107 -9.92 17.35 -15.04
N TRP A 108 -9.13 16.31 -14.72
CA TRP A 108 -7.68 16.44 -14.62
C TRP A 108 -7.04 16.77 -15.97
N GLY A 109 -6.17 17.79 -15.97
CA GLY A 109 -5.55 18.36 -17.17
C GLY A 109 -6.23 19.63 -17.69
N MET A 110 -7.40 20.00 -17.15
CA MET A 110 -8.09 21.25 -17.48
C MET A 110 -7.71 22.40 -16.53
N THR A 111 -7.22 22.08 -15.32
CA THR A 111 -6.70 23.03 -14.33
C THR A 111 -5.16 23.04 -14.33
N GLN A 112 -4.54 24.20 -14.11
CA GLN A 112 -3.06 24.33 -14.09
C GLN A 112 -2.39 23.90 -12.77
N GLU A 113 -3.15 23.61 -11.71
CA GLU A 113 -2.55 23.22 -10.44
C GLU A 113 -2.07 21.77 -10.46
N THR A 114 -0.76 21.60 -10.30
CA THR A 114 -0.14 20.28 -10.07
C THR A 114 -0.18 19.98 -8.58
N PRO A 115 -0.80 18.87 -8.14
CA PRO A 115 -0.83 18.50 -6.73
C PRO A 115 0.59 18.32 -6.19
N LYS A 116 0.85 18.85 -5.00
CA LYS A 116 2.12 18.64 -4.29
C LYS A 116 1.99 17.47 -3.32
N ALA A 117 3.11 16.79 -3.09
CA ALA A 117 3.18 15.75 -2.07
C ALA A 117 2.79 16.32 -0.70
N SER A 118 1.89 15.63 -0.01
CA SER A 118 1.54 15.89 1.39
C SER A 118 2.73 15.58 2.30
N THR A 119 2.64 15.95 3.58
CA THR A 119 3.67 15.60 4.55
C THR A 119 3.83 14.09 4.68
N THR A 120 2.74 13.34 4.78
CA THR A 120 2.81 11.87 4.85
C THR A 120 3.41 11.26 3.58
N THR A 121 3.01 11.74 2.39
CA THR A 121 3.56 11.26 1.12
C THR A 121 5.06 11.53 1.02
N ARG A 122 5.54 12.68 1.52
CA ARG A 122 6.98 12.97 1.60
C ARG A 122 7.70 12.04 2.58
N ILE A 123 7.09 11.69 3.70
CA ILE A 123 7.66 10.72 4.65
C ILE A 123 7.78 9.34 3.99
N TYR A 124 6.77 8.93 3.22
CA TYR A 124 6.83 7.70 2.43
C TYR A 124 7.98 7.71 1.40
N GLN A 125 8.14 8.83 0.70
CA GLN A 125 9.27 9.02 -0.23
C GLN A 125 10.63 8.90 0.49
N GLN A 126 10.74 9.43 1.71
CA GLN A 126 11.94 9.30 2.52
C GLN A 126 12.16 7.87 3.01
N LEU A 127 11.10 7.15 3.39
CA LEU A 127 11.16 5.73 3.76
C LEU A 127 11.71 4.90 2.61
N PHE A 128 11.21 5.11 1.38
CA PHE A 128 11.73 4.45 0.19
C PHE A 128 13.18 4.81 -0.13
N ALA A 129 13.55 6.09 0.01
CA ALA A 129 14.93 6.51 -0.16
C ALA A 129 15.86 5.84 0.87
N ALA A 130 15.43 5.77 2.13
CA ALA A 130 16.17 5.14 3.22
C ALA A 130 16.34 3.62 3.00
N ALA A 131 15.30 2.94 2.51
CA ALA A 131 15.32 1.52 2.21
C ALA A 131 16.24 1.16 1.01
N THR A 132 16.57 2.14 0.16
CA THR A 132 17.37 1.94 -1.05
C THR A 132 18.76 2.55 -1.01
N THR A 133 19.18 3.19 0.10
CA THR A 133 20.54 3.73 0.23
C THR A 133 21.62 2.68 -0.04
N SER A 134 22.82 3.12 -0.45
CA SER A 134 23.92 2.21 -0.80
C SER A 134 24.36 1.29 0.35
N ASN A 135 24.16 1.71 1.60
CA ASN A 135 24.46 0.94 2.81
C ASN A 135 23.26 0.16 3.36
N ALA A 136 22.07 0.25 2.76
CA ALA A 136 20.94 -0.60 3.12
C ALA A 136 21.04 -1.94 2.38
N PRO A 137 21.07 -3.09 3.05
CA PRO A 137 21.00 -4.37 2.35
C PRO A 137 19.65 -4.56 1.65
N LEU A 138 19.63 -5.38 0.59
CA LEU A 138 18.43 -5.63 -0.21
C LEU A 138 17.24 -6.11 0.63
N VAL A 139 17.49 -6.88 1.69
CA VAL A 139 16.48 -7.43 2.60
C VAL A 139 15.64 -6.34 3.29
N ILE A 140 16.24 -5.18 3.62
CA ILE A 140 15.51 -4.04 4.20
C ILE A 140 14.52 -3.47 3.18
N GLY A 141 14.95 -3.37 1.92
CA GLY A 141 14.12 -2.92 0.81
C GLY A 141 12.97 -3.88 0.51
N LEU A 142 13.21 -5.19 0.52
CA LEU A 142 12.16 -6.18 0.38
C LEU A 142 11.19 -6.18 1.56
N ALA A 143 11.66 -5.92 2.79
CA ALA A 143 10.79 -5.77 3.95
C ALA A 143 9.87 -4.53 3.81
N ALA A 144 10.41 -3.41 3.32
CA ALA A 144 9.61 -2.22 3.02
C ALA A 144 8.55 -2.52 1.94
N LEU A 145 8.96 -3.13 0.83
CA LEU A 145 8.08 -3.50 -0.28
C LEU A 145 6.96 -4.45 0.16
N TRP A 146 7.32 -5.57 0.80
CA TRP A 146 6.34 -6.52 1.32
C TRP A 146 5.38 -5.85 2.30
N GLY A 147 5.91 -5.03 3.22
CA GLY A 147 5.11 -4.37 4.23
C GLY A 147 4.06 -3.45 3.62
N THR A 148 4.45 -2.63 2.63
CA THR A 148 3.54 -1.73 1.94
C THR A 148 2.45 -2.50 1.19
N GLU A 149 2.82 -3.52 0.42
CA GLU A 149 1.85 -4.30 -0.36
C GLU A 149 0.89 -5.10 0.54
N ARG A 150 1.41 -5.66 1.65
CA ARG A 150 0.61 -6.40 2.63
C ARG A 150 -0.42 -5.52 3.32
N CYS A 151 -0.06 -4.29 3.68
CA CYS A 151 -0.98 -3.32 4.26
C CYS A 151 -2.03 -2.87 3.24
N TYR A 152 -1.61 -2.64 1.99
CA TYR A 152 -2.52 -2.19 0.94
C TYR A 152 -3.56 -3.26 0.59
N LEU A 153 -3.13 -4.52 0.45
CA LEU A 153 -4.03 -5.68 0.26
C LEU A 153 -5.06 -5.78 1.40
N GLU A 154 -4.62 -5.67 2.66
CA GLU A 154 -5.54 -5.75 3.81
C GLU A 154 -6.51 -4.58 3.85
N SER A 155 -6.03 -3.38 3.54
CA SER A 155 -6.83 -2.15 3.50
C SER A 155 -7.99 -2.26 2.52
N TRP A 156 -7.72 -2.74 1.30
CA TRP A 156 -8.76 -2.91 0.28
C TRP A 156 -9.66 -4.11 0.55
N ARG A 157 -9.17 -5.17 1.20
CA ARG A 157 -10.02 -6.25 1.72
C ARG A 157 -10.99 -5.74 2.78
N PHE A 158 -10.52 -4.90 3.70
CA PHE A 158 -11.37 -4.26 4.69
C PHE A 158 -12.43 -3.39 4.01
N ALA A 159 -12.05 -2.52 3.05
CA ALA A 159 -12.99 -1.72 2.28
C ALA A 159 -14.04 -2.58 1.55
N LYS A 160 -13.62 -3.70 0.93
CA LYS A 160 -14.51 -4.67 0.28
C LYS A 160 -15.54 -5.25 1.25
N GLN A 161 -15.15 -5.61 2.47
CA GLN A 161 -16.08 -6.10 3.48
C GLN A 161 -17.15 -5.07 3.84
N GLN A 162 -16.83 -3.78 3.78
CA GLN A 162 -17.81 -2.72 4.06
C GLN A 162 -18.82 -2.50 2.93
N THR A 163 -18.54 -2.96 1.71
CA THR A 163 -19.50 -2.88 0.59
C THR A 163 -20.74 -3.73 0.84
N SER A 164 -20.57 -4.91 1.43
CA SER A 164 -21.67 -5.83 1.73
C SER A 164 -22.56 -5.36 2.89
N ALA A 165 -22.07 -4.45 3.72
CA ALA A 165 -22.80 -3.87 4.85
C ALA A 165 -23.60 -2.61 4.47
N SER A 166 -23.44 -2.08 3.26
CA SER A 166 -24.13 -0.86 2.79
C SER A 166 -25.41 -1.21 2.02
N THR A 167 -26.54 -0.64 2.45
CA THR A 167 -27.85 -0.77 1.77
C THR A 167 -28.15 0.38 0.80
N SER A 168 -27.20 1.30 0.59
CA SER A 168 -27.42 2.49 -0.24
C SER A 168 -27.49 2.14 -1.73
N PRO A 169 -28.49 2.64 -2.48
CA PRO A 169 -28.53 2.49 -3.93
C PRO A 169 -27.31 3.13 -4.59
N LYS A 170 -26.56 2.38 -5.39
CA LYS A 170 -25.46 2.92 -6.19
C LYS A 170 -26.02 3.68 -7.39
N THR A 171 -26.15 5.00 -7.29
CA THR A 171 -26.53 5.85 -8.42
C THR A 171 -25.26 6.33 -9.14
N GLY A 172 -24.94 5.73 -10.29
CA GLY A 172 -23.81 6.14 -11.14
C GLY A 172 -22.70 5.09 -11.35
N TYR A 173 -21.62 5.50 -12.02
CA TYR A 173 -20.44 4.65 -12.23
C TYR A 173 -19.62 4.54 -10.93
N ASP A 174 -19.64 3.37 -10.32
CA ASP A 174 -18.94 3.06 -9.08
C ASP A 174 -17.48 2.67 -9.35
N VAL A 175 -16.60 3.67 -9.50
CA VAL A 175 -15.14 3.48 -9.69
C VAL A 175 -14.55 2.61 -8.56
N VAL A 176 -15.01 2.82 -7.33
CA VAL A 176 -14.48 2.12 -6.16
C VAL A 176 -14.75 0.62 -6.27
N GLY A 177 -16.02 0.24 -6.45
CA GLY A 177 -16.41 -1.16 -6.50
C GLY A 177 -16.05 -1.89 -7.80
N GLN A 178 -15.95 -1.16 -8.93
CA GLN A 178 -15.69 -1.77 -10.24
C GLN A 178 -14.20 -1.76 -10.63
N VAL A 179 -13.40 -0.86 -10.07
CA VAL A 179 -12.00 -0.66 -10.47
C VAL A 179 -11.06 -0.81 -9.29
N LEU A 180 -11.20 0.01 -8.26
CA LEU A 180 -10.23 0.09 -7.16
C LEU A 180 -10.21 -1.18 -6.31
N ILE A 181 -11.36 -1.58 -5.74
CA ILE A 181 -11.46 -2.78 -4.90
C ILE A 181 -11.02 -4.04 -5.69
N PRO A 182 -11.49 -4.30 -6.92
CA PRO A 182 -11.04 -5.45 -7.68
C PRO A 182 -9.53 -5.46 -7.97
N ASN A 183 -8.90 -4.31 -8.22
CA ASN A 183 -7.46 -4.24 -8.52
C ASN A 183 -6.63 -4.82 -7.38
N TRP A 184 -6.83 -4.30 -6.15
CA TRP A 184 -6.03 -4.65 -4.98
C TRP A 184 -6.62 -5.74 -4.08
N THR A 185 -7.73 -6.37 -4.49
CA THR A 185 -8.26 -7.59 -3.85
C THR A 185 -8.35 -8.77 -4.82
N SER A 186 -7.70 -8.64 -5.98
CA SER A 186 -7.58 -9.70 -6.97
C SER A 186 -6.72 -10.85 -6.45
N THR A 187 -6.94 -12.05 -7.00
CA THR A 187 -6.10 -13.22 -6.73
C THR A 187 -4.66 -13.02 -7.18
N GLU A 188 -4.48 -12.28 -8.26
CA GLU A 188 -3.20 -11.91 -8.85
C GLU A 188 -2.41 -11.02 -7.90
N PHE A 189 -3.03 -9.96 -7.37
CA PHE A 189 -2.38 -9.07 -6.41
C PHE A 189 -2.06 -9.78 -5.09
N GLU A 190 -2.95 -10.64 -4.59
CA GLU A 190 -2.66 -11.47 -3.43
C GLU A 190 -1.48 -12.42 -3.65
N SER A 191 -1.41 -13.10 -4.81
CA SER A 191 -0.27 -13.95 -5.15
C SER A 191 1.02 -13.15 -5.14
N PHE A 192 1.02 -11.99 -5.81
CA PHE A 192 2.16 -11.09 -5.84
C PHE A 192 2.63 -10.72 -4.42
N VAL A 193 1.73 -10.31 -3.51
CA VAL A 193 2.10 -10.01 -2.11
C VAL A 193 2.71 -11.23 -1.39
N ASN A 194 2.13 -12.42 -1.59
CA ASN A 194 2.64 -13.66 -0.99
C ASN A 194 3.99 -14.09 -1.55
N ASP A 195 4.24 -13.82 -2.83
CA ASP A 195 5.51 -14.12 -3.51
C ASP A 195 6.62 -13.22 -2.99
N ILE A 196 6.37 -11.91 -2.79
CA ILE A 196 7.31 -11.01 -2.12
C ILE A 196 7.64 -11.53 -0.72
N GLY A 197 6.62 -11.95 0.04
CA GLY A 197 6.79 -12.46 1.40
C GLY A 197 7.65 -13.73 1.44
N SER A 198 7.43 -14.64 0.50
CA SER A 198 8.21 -15.88 0.38
C SER A 198 9.68 -15.59 0.03
N LEU A 199 9.94 -14.67 -0.90
CA LEU A 199 11.30 -14.23 -1.25
C LEU A 199 11.99 -13.53 -0.08
N LEU A 200 11.26 -12.73 0.70
CA LEU A 200 11.76 -12.10 1.92
C LEU A 200 12.15 -13.14 2.98
N ASP A 201 11.30 -14.15 3.20
CA ASP A 201 11.58 -15.25 4.13
C ASP A 201 12.85 -16.02 3.72
N GLU A 202 13.00 -16.32 2.43
CA GLU A 202 14.20 -16.98 1.89
C GLU A 202 15.45 -16.11 2.02
N LEU A 203 15.35 -14.81 1.74
CA LEU A 203 16.48 -13.88 1.85
C LEU A 203 16.94 -13.71 3.30
N VAL A 204 16.01 -13.66 4.24
CA VAL A 204 16.33 -13.62 5.68
C VAL A 204 16.98 -14.92 6.16
N ALA A 205 16.56 -16.06 5.63
CA ALA A 205 17.16 -17.35 5.94
C ALA A 205 18.55 -17.57 5.31
N SER A 206 18.95 -16.71 4.37
CA SER A 206 20.26 -16.80 3.71
C SER A 206 21.41 -16.36 4.63
N SER A 207 22.61 -16.89 4.40
CA SER A 207 23.80 -16.59 5.21
C SER A 207 24.31 -15.16 5.08
N SER A 208 23.80 -14.37 4.13
CA SER A 208 24.17 -12.97 3.93
C SER A 208 23.37 -12.01 4.80
N THR A 209 22.26 -12.43 5.40
CA THR A 209 21.44 -11.60 6.29
C THR A 209 21.96 -11.71 7.73
N THR A 210 22.32 -10.58 8.33
CA THR A 210 22.78 -10.53 9.72
C THR A 210 21.62 -10.31 10.69
N GLU A 211 21.84 -10.57 11.99
CA GLU A 211 20.83 -10.24 13.02
C GLU A 211 20.54 -8.73 13.10
N GLU A 212 21.53 -7.90 12.80
CA GLU A 212 21.33 -6.44 12.69
C GLU A 212 20.36 -6.11 11.54
N ASP A 213 20.50 -6.77 10.39
CA ASP A 213 19.60 -6.58 9.26
C ASP A 213 18.18 -7.03 9.58
N ILE A 214 18.03 -8.13 10.32
CA ILE A 214 16.73 -8.58 10.84
C ILE A 214 16.11 -7.50 11.71
N GLY A 215 16.84 -6.94 12.68
CA GLY A 215 16.35 -5.86 13.53
C GLY A 215 15.96 -4.60 12.74
N ARG A 216 16.72 -4.28 11.68
CA ARG A 216 16.40 -3.17 10.77
C ARG A 216 15.16 -3.44 9.90
N CYS A 217 14.91 -4.69 9.50
CA CYS A 217 13.66 -5.09 8.83
C CYS A 217 12.45 -4.93 9.75
N GLU A 218 12.58 -5.31 11.03
CA GLU A 218 11.51 -5.12 12.02
C GLU A 218 11.18 -3.64 12.24
N GLU A 219 12.20 -2.80 12.31
CA GLU A 219 12.04 -1.36 12.42
C GLU A 219 11.40 -0.76 11.15
N MET A 220 11.84 -1.21 9.97
CA MET A 220 11.23 -0.83 8.70
C MET A 220 9.74 -1.18 8.66
N TRP A 221 9.37 -2.38 9.15
CA TRP A 221 7.97 -2.77 9.25
C TRP A 221 7.14 -1.80 10.12
N ARG A 222 7.64 -1.41 11.31
CA ARG A 222 6.96 -0.42 12.15
C ARG A 222 6.82 0.94 11.47
N GLN A 223 7.84 1.37 10.73
CA GLN A 223 7.81 2.62 9.98
C GLN A 223 6.79 2.57 8.83
N VAL A 224 6.66 1.44 8.13
CA VAL A 224 5.61 1.22 7.14
C VAL A 224 4.23 1.33 7.79
N LEU A 225 3.98 0.62 8.90
CA LEU A 225 2.71 0.71 9.62
C LEU A 225 2.36 2.14 10.03
N TRP A 226 3.35 2.88 10.53
CA TRP A 226 3.18 4.28 10.91
C TRP A 226 2.79 5.17 9.71
N CYS A 227 3.40 4.93 8.55
CA CYS A 227 3.11 5.67 7.32
C CYS A 227 1.72 5.32 6.77
N GLU A 228 1.39 4.03 6.67
CA GLU A 228 0.08 3.54 6.20
C GLU A 228 -1.08 4.11 7.02
N GLU A 229 -0.98 4.08 8.36
CA GLU A 229 -1.99 4.64 9.26
C GLU A 229 -2.30 6.11 8.93
N ARG A 230 -1.28 6.89 8.58
CA ARG A 230 -1.37 8.35 8.35
C ARG A 230 -1.58 8.71 6.88
N PHE A 231 -1.54 7.73 5.99
CA PHE A 231 -1.64 7.97 4.55
C PHE A 231 -3.09 8.23 4.15
N TRP A 232 -4.02 7.54 4.81
CA TRP A 232 -5.45 7.72 4.59
C TRP A 232 -5.90 9.12 5.04
N PRO A 233 -6.62 9.89 4.19
CA PRO A 233 -7.10 11.21 4.58
C PRO A 233 -8.01 11.17 5.82
N GLU A 234 -7.90 12.19 6.67
CA GLU A 234 -8.84 12.40 7.75
C GLU A 234 -10.25 12.66 7.18
N VAL A 235 -11.24 11.99 7.76
CA VAL A 235 -12.64 12.16 7.40
C VAL A 235 -13.36 12.82 8.57
N LYS A 236 -13.86 14.03 8.35
CA LYS A 236 -14.81 14.64 9.31
C LYS A 236 -16.12 13.88 9.16
N LEU A 237 -16.41 13.00 10.10
CA LEU A 237 -17.75 12.42 10.19
C LEU A 237 -18.73 13.57 10.47
N PRO A 238 -19.89 13.63 9.78
CA PRO A 238 -20.95 14.54 10.20
C PRO A 238 -21.27 14.22 11.67
N GLU A 239 -21.33 15.24 12.53
CA GLU A 239 -21.87 15.07 13.88
C GLU A 239 -23.23 14.38 13.76
N GLU A 240 -23.36 13.17 14.31
CA GLU A 240 -24.67 12.55 14.45
C GLU A 240 -25.54 13.54 15.23
N GLY A 241 -26.57 14.06 14.56
CA GLY A 241 -27.39 15.15 15.08
C GLY A 241 -27.80 14.86 16.52
N ALA A 242 -27.43 15.77 17.42
CA ALA A 242 -27.95 15.79 18.77
C ALA A 242 -29.47 15.68 18.68
N ALA A 243 -29.99 14.53 19.11
CA ALA A 243 -31.43 14.33 19.26
C ALA A 243 -31.92 15.46 20.16
N SER A 244 -32.67 16.37 19.55
CA SER A 244 -33.36 17.42 20.28
C SER A 244 -34.46 16.74 21.07
N GLU A 245 -34.16 16.38 22.32
CA GLU A 245 -35.17 16.13 23.33
C GLU A 245 -35.95 17.44 23.56
N GLN A 246 -36.97 17.66 22.73
CA GLN A 246 -38.06 18.53 23.08
C GLN A 246 -38.76 17.91 24.29
N ARG A 247 -38.41 18.40 25.48
CA ARG A 247 -39.20 18.21 26.69
C ARG A 247 -40.56 18.87 26.48
N THR A 248 -41.56 18.05 26.16
CA THR A 248 -42.96 18.40 26.28
C THR A 248 -43.29 18.50 27.77
N ASN A 249 -43.38 19.73 28.28
CA ASN A 249 -44.08 20.02 29.53
C ASN A 249 -45.33 20.82 29.19
N GLN A 250 -46.47 20.12 29.11
CA GLN A 250 -47.80 20.65 29.41
C GLN A 250 -48.60 19.54 30.10
#